data_AF-A0A348N108-F1
#
_entry.id   AF-A0A348N108-F1
#
_cell.length_a   1.000
_cell.length_b   1.000
_cell.length_c   1.000
_cell.angle_alpha   90.00
_cell.angle_beta   90.00
_cell.angle_gamma   90.00
#
_symmetry.space_group_name_H-M   'P 1'
#
loop_
_entity.id
_entity.type
_entity.pdbx_description
1 polymer ?
#
loop_
_entity_poly.entity_id
_entity_poly.type
_entity_poly.pdbx_seq_one_letter_code
_entity_poly.pdbx_strand_id
1 'polypeptide(L)'
;MFFSVLILLAGETWRDVVPRTIYGIQFLVLFLLAGGSRLLARWWLNEHFQQRFIIENALSRQKVLIYGAGEAGIELAATLKVSKVMWPVAFIDDDQQLVSRQINGLMVYPKAKLHFLIQQYQISEVLLALPHLSRHYRNSIIASLESLPVHVRSLPSFTDVANGKLTINTLQEVDIADLLGRDEVMPIEHLLTENIQHKKVLVTGAGGSIGSELCRQISRLGANTLVLYEQSELALYAIEKELRQQLSSDMTLVAILGNVQDKAHISRIFQQYQIETIYHAAAYKHVPLVEHNIEQGIDNNIFGTLACAQAAIDNEIATFVLISTDKAVRPTNVMGATKRFAELILQALAEIQTNTRFTMVRFGNVLGSSGSVIPLFREQIKAGGPVTVTDPNIIRYFMTIPEAASLVIQAGAMGQGGDVFVLDMGEPVKIIDLAKRMIHLSGYREKIADSDGDIEITYTGLRPGEKLYEELLIGEKVTHTAHQKILRAEERVVRWQQLSQYLLQMQQAIADNDSKQLYRLLAEVVEGYQPVGIPLSHEIKENSSTVVTEKVL
;
A
#
# COMPACT_ATOMS: atom_id res chain seq x y z
N MET A 1 37.33 -54.66 9.72
CA MET A 1 37.17 -55.00 8.29
C MET A 1 38.34 -55.83 7.80
N PHE A 2 39.56 -55.29 7.67
CA PHE A 2 40.71 -56.07 7.13
C PHE A 2 41.01 -57.35 7.92
N PHE A 3 41.02 -57.28 9.27
CA PHE A 3 41.28 -58.44 10.14
C PHE A 3 40.19 -59.52 10.10
N SER A 4 38.92 -59.09 10.05
CA SER A 4 37.75 -59.98 9.99
C SER A 4 37.67 -60.70 8.64
N VAL A 5 38.02 -60.00 7.55
CA VAL A 5 38.12 -60.56 6.19
C VAL A 5 39.30 -61.52 6.08
N LEU A 6 40.44 -61.21 6.71
CA LEU A 6 41.60 -62.12 6.76
C LEU A 6 41.27 -63.45 7.46
N ILE A 7 40.53 -63.41 8.58
CA ILE A 7 40.11 -64.61 9.32
C ILE A 7 39.07 -65.42 8.53
N LEU A 8 38.18 -64.75 7.80
CA LEU A 8 37.20 -65.41 6.92
C LEU A 8 37.87 -66.07 5.69
N LEU A 9 38.92 -65.44 5.14
CA LEU A 9 39.69 -65.95 4.01
C LEU A 9 40.68 -67.07 4.41
N ALA A 10 41.13 -67.11 5.67
CA ALA A 10 42.07 -68.11 6.17
C ALA A 10 41.51 -69.54 6.28
N GLY A 11 40.23 -69.76 5.94
CA GLY A 11 39.63 -71.10 5.88
C GLY A 11 39.42 -71.77 7.25
N GLU A 12 38.89 -73.00 7.23
CA GLU A 12 38.38 -73.74 8.40
C GLU A 12 39.37 -73.93 9.56
N THR A 13 40.68 -73.75 9.33
CA THR A 13 41.75 -73.96 10.31
C THR A 13 41.80 -72.91 11.44
N TRP A 14 41.19 -71.74 11.27
CA TRP A 14 41.23 -70.66 12.28
C TRP A 14 39.88 -70.37 12.96
N ARG A 15 38.81 -71.07 12.56
CA ARG A 15 37.45 -70.83 13.09
C ARG A 15 37.29 -71.21 14.57
N ASP A 16 38.08 -72.16 15.07
CA ASP A 16 37.97 -72.66 16.45
C ASP A 16 38.90 -71.93 17.44
N VAL A 17 39.81 -71.07 16.97
CA VAL A 17 40.79 -70.36 17.81
C VAL A 17 40.28 -68.96 18.21
N VAL A 18 39.34 -68.39 17.47
CA VAL A 18 38.86 -67.01 17.66
C VAL A 18 37.46 -67.01 18.28
N PRO A 19 37.29 -66.55 19.54
CA PRO A 19 35.98 -66.43 20.16
C PRO A 19 34.99 -65.63 19.30
N ARG A 20 33.80 -66.19 19.05
CA ARG A 20 32.75 -65.57 18.23
C ARG A 20 32.32 -64.19 18.75
N THR A 21 32.57 -63.89 20.02
CA THR A 21 32.34 -62.58 20.66
C THR A 21 33.18 -61.46 20.05
N ILE A 22 34.36 -61.78 19.47
CA ILE A 22 35.27 -60.79 18.86
C ILE A 22 34.60 -60.07 17.69
N TYR A 23 33.78 -60.75 16.89
CA TYR A 23 33.07 -60.11 15.77
C TYR A 23 32.08 -59.04 16.25
N GLY A 24 31.35 -59.32 17.33
CA GLY A 24 30.41 -58.37 17.94
C GLY A 24 31.11 -57.18 18.59
N ILE A 25 32.18 -57.44 19.36
CA ILE A 25 33.00 -56.38 19.98
C ILE A 25 33.65 -55.52 18.91
N GLN A 26 34.21 -56.12 17.86
CA GLN A 26 34.84 -55.39 16.76
C GLN A 26 33.83 -54.50 16.03
N PHE A 27 32.61 -54.99 15.77
CA PHE A 27 31.54 -54.18 15.18
C PHE A 27 31.20 -52.99 16.07
N LEU A 28 30.99 -53.20 17.37
CA LEU A 28 30.65 -52.15 18.32
C LEU A 28 31.76 -51.07 18.41
N VAL A 29 33.01 -51.50 18.52
CA VAL A 29 34.17 -50.61 18.60
C VAL A 29 34.34 -49.81 17.31
N LEU A 30 34.22 -50.44 16.14
CA LEU A 30 34.26 -49.73 14.86
C LEU A 30 33.09 -48.76 14.71
N PHE A 31 31.88 -49.14 15.12
CA PHE A 31 30.71 -48.27 15.07
C PHE A 31 30.89 -47.05 15.97
N LEU A 32 31.35 -47.24 17.20
CA LEU A 32 31.61 -46.14 18.15
C LEU A 32 32.79 -45.27 17.71
N LEU A 33 33.89 -45.84 17.22
CA LEU A 33 35.03 -45.05 16.76
C LEU A 33 34.75 -44.33 15.44
N ALA A 34 34.13 -44.97 14.46
CA ALA A 34 33.79 -44.33 13.19
C ALA A 34 32.64 -43.32 13.35
N GLY A 35 31.63 -43.64 14.15
CA GLY A 35 30.53 -42.75 14.48
C GLY A 35 31.01 -41.57 15.33
N GLY A 36 31.73 -41.86 16.42
CA GLY A 36 32.28 -40.87 17.33
C GLY A 36 33.30 -39.95 16.68
N SER A 37 34.23 -40.48 15.86
CA SER A 37 35.19 -39.64 15.11
C SER A 37 34.49 -38.73 14.11
N ARG A 38 33.42 -39.18 13.45
CA ARG A 38 32.63 -38.33 12.55
C ARG A 38 31.84 -37.26 13.31
N LEU A 39 31.28 -37.58 14.47
CA LEU A 39 30.59 -36.61 15.31
C LEU A 39 31.54 -35.56 15.89
N LEU A 40 32.72 -36.00 16.37
CA LEU A 40 33.77 -35.12 16.88
C LEU A 40 34.37 -34.26 15.76
N ALA A 41 34.68 -34.85 14.61
CA ALA A 41 35.16 -34.10 13.44
C ALA A 41 34.10 -33.10 12.98
N ARG A 42 32.82 -33.47 12.95
CA ARG A 42 31.72 -32.57 12.60
C ARG A 42 31.59 -31.43 13.60
N TRP A 43 31.67 -31.69 14.90
CA TRP A 43 31.60 -30.66 15.94
C TRP A 43 32.79 -29.69 15.86
N TRP A 44 34.02 -30.22 15.77
CA TRP A 44 35.25 -29.43 15.73
C TRP A 44 35.39 -28.61 14.43
N LEU A 45 35.04 -29.21 13.28
CA LEU A 45 35.01 -28.50 12.01
C LEU A 45 33.86 -27.48 11.96
N ASN A 46 32.68 -27.74 12.53
CA ASN A 46 31.61 -26.73 12.50
C ASN A 46 32.01 -25.43 13.23
N GLU A 47 32.69 -25.50 14.37
CA GLU A 47 33.09 -24.29 15.10
C GLU A 47 34.23 -23.53 14.42
N HIS A 48 35.27 -24.23 13.93
CA HIS A 48 36.46 -23.57 13.36
C HIS A 48 36.38 -23.30 11.84
N PHE A 49 35.76 -24.19 11.06
CA PHE A 49 35.65 -24.03 9.60
C PHE A 49 34.60 -23.01 9.21
N GLN A 50 33.47 -22.90 9.93
CA GLN A 50 32.54 -21.80 9.67
C GLN A 50 33.19 -20.46 9.96
N GLN A 51 33.93 -20.31 11.07
CA GLN A 51 34.62 -19.07 11.38
C GLN A 51 35.62 -18.69 10.27
N ARG A 52 36.47 -19.62 9.82
CA ARG A 52 37.45 -19.34 8.75
C ARG A 52 36.84 -19.14 7.36
N PHE A 53 35.83 -19.92 6.98
CA PHE A 53 35.18 -19.82 5.67
C PHE A 53 34.29 -18.57 5.54
N ILE A 54 33.69 -18.14 6.66
CA ILE A 54 33.04 -16.83 6.76
C ILE A 54 34.09 -15.73 6.65
N ILE A 55 35.24 -15.83 7.34
CA ILE A 55 36.29 -14.79 7.26
C ILE A 55 36.87 -14.68 5.84
N GLU A 56 37.18 -15.79 5.15
CA GLU A 56 37.76 -15.75 3.80
C GLU A 56 36.78 -15.26 2.71
N ASN A 57 35.50 -15.67 2.76
CA ASN A 57 34.50 -15.20 1.79
C ASN A 57 33.87 -13.85 2.15
N ALA A 58 33.95 -13.40 3.40
CA ALA A 58 33.37 -12.14 3.85
C ALA A 58 34.34 -10.95 3.87
N LEU A 59 35.61 -11.14 3.49
CA LEU A 59 36.54 -10.00 3.33
C LEU A 59 36.15 -9.07 2.17
N SER A 60 35.27 -9.50 1.25
CA SER A 60 34.82 -8.69 0.11
C SER A 60 33.30 -8.58 -0.07
N ARG A 61 32.51 -9.27 0.76
CA ARG A 61 31.04 -9.35 0.60
C ARG A 61 30.33 -8.86 1.86
N GLN A 62 29.20 -8.17 1.67
CA GLN A 62 28.35 -7.71 2.76
C GLN A 62 27.69 -8.91 3.45
N LYS A 63 27.85 -9.02 4.77
CA LYS A 63 27.30 -10.13 5.56
C LYS A 63 25.84 -9.86 5.91
N VAL A 64 24.99 -10.86 5.68
CA VAL A 64 23.54 -10.74 5.92
C VAL A 64 23.01 -11.88 6.77
N LEU A 65 21.97 -11.60 7.56
CA LEU A 65 21.14 -12.63 8.20
C LEU A 65 19.86 -12.81 7.40
N ILE A 66 19.34 -14.04 7.36
CA ILE A 66 18.04 -14.33 6.75
C ILE A 66 17.07 -14.69 7.88
N TYR A 67 16.01 -13.89 8.03
CA TYR A 67 14.92 -14.18 8.95
C TYR A 67 13.87 -15.01 8.20
N GLY A 68 13.67 -16.26 8.63
CA GLY A 68 12.85 -17.27 7.96
C GLY A 68 13.72 -18.37 7.37
N ALA A 69 13.65 -19.55 7.98
CA ALA A 69 14.35 -20.76 7.56
C ALA A 69 13.45 -21.73 6.75
N GLY A 70 12.29 -21.24 6.29
CA GLY A 70 11.39 -21.95 5.38
C GLY A 70 11.86 -21.96 3.92
N GLU A 71 11.00 -22.43 3.01
CA GLU A 71 11.33 -22.62 1.58
C GLU A 71 11.91 -21.36 0.92
N ALA A 72 11.25 -20.21 1.07
CA ALA A 72 11.70 -18.94 0.52
C ALA A 72 13.08 -18.51 1.05
N GLY A 73 13.35 -18.73 2.35
CA GLY A 73 14.64 -18.42 2.96
C GLY A 73 15.76 -19.33 2.47
N ILE A 74 15.45 -20.62 2.29
CA ILE A 74 16.39 -21.61 1.75
C ILE A 74 16.78 -21.27 0.31
N GLU A 75 15.81 -20.90 -0.53
CA GLU A 75 16.06 -20.47 -1.91
C GLU A 75 16.90 -19.18 -1.95
N LEU A 76 16.53 -18.19 -1.12
CA LEU A 76 17.29 -16.94 -0.99
C LEU A 76 18.75 -17.20 -0.57
N ALA A 77 18.98 -18.05 0.42
CA ALA A 77 20.32 -18.41 0.87
C ALA A 77 21.15 -19.07 -0.24
N ALA A 78 20.54 -19.94 -1.05
CA ALA A 78 21.20 -20.57 -2.19
C ALA A 78 21.63 -19.53 -3.23
N THR A 79 20.75 -18.57 -3.56
CA THR A 79 21.04 -17.47 -4.48
C THR A 79 22.16 -16.57 -3.96
N LEU A 80 22.15 -16.24 -2.66
CA LEU A 80 23.15 -15.35 -2.06
C LEU A 80 24.54 -15.98 -1.99
N LYS A 81 24.66 -17.31 -1.83
CA LYS A 81 25.98 -17.97 -1.84
C LYS A 81 26.74 -17.80 -3.15
N VAL A 82 26.01 -17.76 -4.26
CA VAL A 82 26.57 -17.55 -5.61
C VAL A 82 26.81 -16.06 -5.88
N SER A 83 26.16 -15.17 -5.13
CA SER A 83 26.34 -13.72 -5.25
C SER A 83 27.74 -13.27 -4.86
N LYS A 84 28.26 -12.30 -5.62
CA LYS A 84 29.51 -11.59 -5.30
C LYS A 84 29.30 -10.40 -4.35
N VAL A 85 28.05 -10.03 -4.05
CA VAL A 85 27.72 -8.81 -3.28
C VAL A 85 27.45 -9.13 -1.82
N MET A 86 26.65 -10.16 -1.56
CA MET A 86 26.18 -10.51 -0.22
C MET A 86 26.55 -11.94 0.17
N TRP A 87 26.70 -12.18 1.46
CA TRP A 87 26.99 -13.50 2.01
C TRP A 87 26.07 -13.83 3.19
N PRO A 88 25.25 -14.89 3.12
CA PRO A 88 24.36 -15.27 4.21
C PRO A 88 25.15 -15.95 5.32
N VAL A 89 25.06 -15.43 6.54
CA VAL A 89 25.80 -15.93 7.71
C VAL A 89 25.00 -16.98 8.46
N ALA A 90 23.72 -16.74 8.72
CA ALA A 90 22.86 -17.63 9.46
C ALA A 90 21.38 -17.36 9.18
N PHE A 91 20.54 -18.32 9.57
CA PHE A 91 19.09 -18.15 9.62
C PHE A 91 18.63 -17.76 11.02
N ILE A 92 17.55 -16.99 11.08
CA ILE A 92 16.77 -16.73 12.29
C ILE A 92 15.38 -17.29 12.07
N ASP A 93 14.89 -18.10 12.99
CA ASP A 93 13.52 -18.62 12.95
C ASP A 93 12.95 -18.77 14.36
N ASP A 94 11.64 -18.59 14.49
CA ASP A 94 10.91 -18.74 15.74
C ASP A 94 10.41 -20.19 15.95
N ASP A 95 10.36 -21.00 14.88
CA ASP A 95 9.97 -22.41 14.97
C ASP A 95 11.03 -23.21 15.75
N GLN A 96 10.65 -23.67 16.95
CA GLN A 96 11.49 -24.48 17.82
C GLN A 96 11.95 -25.79 17.15
N GLN A 97 11.22 -26.30 16.16
CA GLN A 97 11.65 -27.47 15.40
C GLN A 97 12.85 -27.15 14.50
N LEU A 98 12.94 -25.94 13.95
CA LEU A 98 14.02 -25.51 13.05
C LEU A 98 15.22 -24.98 13.82
N VAL A 99 15.00 -24.37 14.98
CA VAL A 99 16.06 -23.84 15.84
C VAL A 99 17.12 -24.90 16.17
N SER A 100 18.38 -24.50 16.15
CA SER A 100 19.54 -25.37 16.36
C SER A 100 19.75 -26.45 15.28
N ARG A 101 19.04 -26.39 14.15
CA ARG A 101 19.34 -27.20 12.96
C ARG A 101 20.29 -26.46 12.02
N GLN A 102 20.92 -27.23 11.14
CA GLN A 102 21.78 -26.73 10.07
C GLN A 102 21.09 -27.00 8.72
N ILE A 103 20.78 -25.94 7.98
CA ILE A 103 20.10 -26.00 6.68
C ILE A 103 21.02 -25.43 5.62
N ASN A 104 21.33 -26.23 4.59
CA ASN A 104 22.30 -25.89 3.56
C ASN A 104 23.63 -25.35 4.14
N GLY A 105 24.10 -25.91 5.25
CA GLY A 105 25.34 -25.49 5.89
C GLY A 105 25.26 -24.20 6.72
N LEU A 106 24.10 -23.53 6.79
CA LEU A 106 23.85 -22.37 7.66
C LEU A 106 23.11 -22.81 8.93
N MET A 107 23.46 -22.24 10.07
CA MET A 107 22.83 -22.56 11.34
C MET A 107 21.54 -21.75 11.52
N VAL A 108 20.50 -22.36 12.09
CA VAL A 108 19.25 -21.67 12.48
C VAL A 108 19.33 -21.30 13.95
N TYR A 109 19.26 -20.00 14.25
CA TYR A 109 19.28 -19.46 15.60
C TYR A 109 17.90 -18.94 16.01
N PRO A 110 17.58 -18.96 17.32
CA PRO A 110 16.37 -18.30 17.81
C PRO A 110 16.53 -16.78 17.76
N LYS A 111 15.41 -16.05 17.65
CA LYS A 111 15.33 -14.59 17.70
C LYS A 111 16.15 -13.96 18.83
N ALA A 112 16.22 -14.59 19.99
CA ALA A 112 16.97 -14.10 21.15
C ALA A 112 18.48 -13.91 20.89
N LYS A 113 19.07 -14.63 19.92
CA LYS A 113 20.49 -14.50 19.58
C LYS A 113 20.78 -13.43 18.52
N LEU A 114 19.75 -12.77 18.00
CA LEU A 114 19.88 -11.87 16.86
C LEU A 114 20.85 -10.70 17.14
N HIS A 115 20.74 -10.05 18.30
CA HIS A 115 21.66 -8.99 18.72
C HIS A 115 23.12 -9.47 18.82
N PHE A 116 23.34 -10.64 19.42
CA PHE A 116 24.67 -11.24 19.56
C PHE A 116 25.29 -11.54 18.19
N LEU A 117 24.53 -12.10 17.26
CA LEU A 117 25.00 -12.40 15.90
C LEU A 117 25.35 -11.14 15.12
N ILE A 118 24.55 -10.08 15.24
CA ILE A 118 24.82 -8.81 14.59
C ILE A 118 26.16 -8.25 15.03
N GLN A 119 26.44 -8.22 16.33
CA GLN A 119 27.70 -7.71 16.87
C GLN A 119 28.89 -8.62 16.53
N GLN A 120 28.75 -9.93 16.74
CA GLN A 120 29.84 -10.89 16.54
C GLN A 120 30.30 -10.93 15.08
N TYR A 121 29.34 -10.92 14.15
CA TYR A 121 29.65 -11.06 12.72
C TYR A 121 29.71 -9.73 11.98
N GLN A 122 29.44 -8.59 12.65
CA GLN A 122 29.31 -7.27 12.02
C GLN A 122 28.31 -7.30 10.86
N ILE A 123 27.12 -7.81 11.14
CA ILE A 123 26.02 -7.86 10.18
C ILE A 123 25.48 -6.44 10.01
N SER A 124 25.42 -5.96 8.76
CA SER A 124 24.80 -4.66 8.44
C SER A 124 23.37 -4.79 7.93
N GLU A 125 22.90 -6.01 7.67
CA GLU A 125 21.63 -6.23 6.99
C GLU A 125 20.90 -7.53 7.36
N VAL A 126 19.57 -7.44 7.48
CA VAL A 126 18.66 -8.56 7.73
C VAL A 126 17.65 -8.67 6.58
N LEU A 127 17.54 -9.87 6.02
CA LEU A 127 16.63 -10.20 4.92
C LEU A 127 15.44 -10.99 5.46
N LEU A 128 14.23 -10.43 5.36
CA LEU A 128 12.99 -11.10 5.73
C LEU A 128 12.52 -12.01 4.60
N ALA A 129 12.57 -13.32 4.84
CA ALA A 129 12.12 -14.37 3.92
C ALA A 129 10.88 -15.10 4.46
N LEU A 130 9.87 -14.32 4.86
CA LEU A 130 8.63 -14.77 5.48
C LEU A 130 7.37 -14.34 4.70
N PRO A 131 7.28 -14.60 3.38
CA PRO A 131 6.21 -14.08 2.53
C PRO A 131 4.81 -14.67 2.79
N HIS A 132 4.69 -15.76 3.57
CA HIS A 132 3.42 -16.43 3.88
C HIS A 132 2.83 -16.09 5.25
N LEU A 133 3.58 -15.38 6.10
CA LEU A 133 3.08 -15.05 7.44
C LEU A 133 2.02 -13.96 7.36
N SER A 134 1.06 -14.02 8.30
CA SER A 134 0.13 -12.90 8.51
C SER A 134 0.90 -11.60 8.75
N ARG A 135 0.35 -10.48 8.27
CA ARG A 135 0.96 -9.15 8.45
C ARG A 135 1.21 -8.86 9.93
N HIS A 136 0.23 -9.09 10.80
CA HIS A 136 0.39 -8.96 12.25
C HIS A 136 1.68 -9.62 12.79
N TYR A 137 1.93 -10.87 12.44
CA TYR A 137 3.13 -11.57 12.92
C TYR A 137 4.42 -11.00 12.29
N ARG A 138 4.40 -10.70 10.99
CA ARG A 138 5.53 -10.06 10.29
C ARG A 138 5.88 -8.71 10.90
N ASN A 139 4.88 -7.91 11.27
CA ASN A 139 5.05 -6.61 11.91
C ASN A 139 5.69 -6.74 13.29
N SER A 140 5.35 -7.78 14.06
CA SER A 140 6.01 -8.07 15.34
C SER A 140 7.50 -8.40 15.19
N ILE A 141 7.89 -9.00 14.07
CA ILE A 141 9.29 -9.26 13.72
C ILE A 141 9.97 -7.95 13.34
N ILE A 142 9.39 -7.17 12.43
CA ILE A 142 9.93 -5.87 11.99
C ILE A 142 10.13 -4.93 13.18
N ALA A 143 9.14 -4.81 14.08
CA ALA A 143 9.23 -3.99 15.27
C ALA A 143 10.41 -4.40 16.19
N SER A 144 10.72 -5.70 16.26
CA SER A 144 11.88 -6.18 17.04
C SER A 144 13.23 -5.95 16.35
N LEU A 145 13.24 -5.65 15.06
CA LEU A 145 14.45 -5.31 14.30
C LEU A 145 14.70 -3.80 14.27
N GLU A 146 13.67 -2.99 14.50
CA GLU A 146 13.73 -1.53 14.41
C GLU A 146 14.77 -0.89 15.35
N SER A 147 14.98 -1.46 16.54
CA SER A 147 15.96 -0.94 17.51
C SER A 147 17.42 -1.32 17.20
N LEU A 148 17.66 -2.04 16.11
CA LEU A 148 18.97 -2.61 15.79
C LEU A 148 19.62 -1.84 14.64
N PRO A 149 20.96 -1.70 14.63
CA PRO A 149 21.68 -0.95 13.60
C PRO A 149 21.84 -1.78 12.32
N VAL A 150 20.74 -2.25 11.75
CA VAL A 150 20.72 -3.10 10.55
C VAL A 150 19.71 -2.60 9.53
N HIS A 151 20.11 -2.62 8.27
CA HIS A 151 19.20 -2.41 7.16
C HIS A 151 18.27 -3.62 7.02
N VAL A 152 16.97 -3.41 6.89
CA VAL A 152 15.99 -4.49 6.77
C VAL A 152 15.37 -4.49 5.38
N ARG A 153 15.58 -5.57 4.62
CA ARG A 153 14.90 -5.80 3.34
C ARG A 153 14.00 -7.02 3.42
N SER A 154 12.92 -7.02 2.66
CA SER A 154 11.99 -8.15 2.58
C SER A 154 11.84 -8.70 1.18
N LEU A 155 11.56 -9.99 1.10
CA LEU A 155 11.02 -10.59 -0.11
C LEU A 155 9.55 -10.13 -0.30
N PRO A 156 9.15 -9.81 -1.54
CA PRO A 156 7.76 -9.49 -1.84
C PRO A 156 6.85 -10.71 -1.66
N SER A 157 5.55 -10.48 -1.64
CA SER A 157 4.56 -11.55 -1.49
C SER A 157 4.55 -12.47 -2.72
N PHE A 158 4.11 -13.72 -2.57
CA PHE A 158 4.08 -14.67 -3.67
C PHE A 158 3.15 -14.25 -4.84
N THR A 159 2.14 -13.41 -4.59
CA THR A 159 1.30 -12.85 -5.66
C THR A 159 2.07 -11.92 -6.61
N ASP A 160 3.20 -11.36 -6.15
CA ASP A 160 4.05 -10.45 -6.92
C ASP A 160 5.20 -11.18 -7.66
N VAL A 161 5.46 -12.46 -7.31
CA VAL A 161 6.63 -13.25 -7.78
C VAL A 161 6.26 -14.23 -8.91
N ALA A 162 5.17 -13.98 -9.63
CA ALA A 162 4.53 -14.92 -10.55
C ALA A 162 5.35 -15.40 -11.78
N ASN A 163 6.65 -15.09 -11.91
CA ASN A 163 7.45 -15.47 -13.09
C ASN A 163 8.84 -16.06 -12.82
N GLY A 164 9.10 -16.59 -11.61
CA GLY A 164 10.19 -17.55 -11.40
C GLY A 164 11.63 -16.98 -11.38
N LYS A 165 12.41 -17.53 -10.44
CA LYS A 165 13.78 -17.18 -10.00
C LYS A 165 13.86 -15.90 -9.16
N LEU A 166 13.94 -16.11 -7.84
CA LEU A 166 14.35 -15.07 -6.89
C LEU A 166 15.75 -14.56 -7.29
N THR A 167 15.85 -13.27 -7.59
CA THR A 167 17.13 -12.60 -7.83
C THR A 167 17.40 -11.62 -6.70
N ILE A 168 18.64 -11.20 -6.50
CA ILE A 168 18.95 -10.19 -5.46
C ILE A 168 18.16 -8.89 -5.68
N ASN A 169 17.83 -8.57 -6.92
CA ASN A 169 17.05 -7.39 -7.28
C ASN A 169 15.57 -7.51 -6.86
N THR A 170 15.09 -8.68 -6.44
CA THR A 170 13.73 -8.82 -5.90
C THR A 170 13.64 -8.41 -4.42
N LEU A 171 14.76 -8.17 -3.74
CA LEU A 171 14.75 -7.65 -2.37
C LEU A 171 14.34 -6.18 -2.38
N GLN A 172 13.33 -5.86 -1.58
CA GLN A 172 12.79 -4.51 -1.46
C GLN A 172 12.91 -4.02 -0.02
N GLU A 173 12.89 -2.70 0.18
CA GLU A 173 12.64 -2.11 1.49
C GLU A 173 11.37 -2.71 2.10
N VAL A 174 11.28 -2.73 3.44
CA VAL A 174 10.07 -3.17 4.14
C VAL A 174 8.84 -2.44 3.58
N ASP A 175 7.76 -3.19 3.33
CA ASP A 175 6.52 -2.61 2.84
C ASP A 175 5.97 -1.65 3.90
N ILE A 176 5.49 -0.50 3.43
CA ILE A 176 4.92 0.53 4.28
C ILE A 176 3.64 0.01 4.95
N ALA A 177 2.90 -0.88 4.27
CA ALA A 177 1.77 -1.56 4.87
C ALA A 177 2.17 -2.35 6.12
N ASP A 178 3.33 -3.01 6.09
CA ASP A 178 3.88 -3.72 7.25
C ASP A 178 4.34 -2.73 8.34
N LEU A 179 4.93 -1.59 7.94
CA LEU A 179 5.28 -0.54 8.91
C LEU A 179 4.04 -0.12 9.68
N LEU A 180 2.91 0.10 9.02
CA LEU A 180 1.73 0.68 9.66
C LEU A 180 0.94 -0.31 10.52
N GLY A 181 1.30 -1.59 10.55
CA GLY A 181 0.70 -2.52 11.51
C GLY A 181 -0.72 -2.95 11.17
N ARG A 182 -1.23 -2.62 9.98
CA ARG A 182 -2.67 -2.73 9.66
C ARG A 182 -2.99 -4.04 8.93
N ASP A 183 -3.98 -4.74 9.46
CA ASP A 183 -4.55 -5.93 8.80
C ASP A 183 -5.56 -5.52 7.72
N GLU A 184 -5.51 -6.18 6.57
CA GLU A 184 -6.47 -5.98 5.50
C GLU A 184 -7.82 -6.60 5.87
N VAL A 185 -8.89 -5.94 5.46
CA VAL A 185 -10.25 -6.40 5.71
C VAL A 185 -10.61 -7.42 4.65
N MET A 186 -11.09 -8.60 5.08
CA MET A 186 -11.53 -9.63 4.16
C MET A 186 -12.74 -9.14 3.33
N PRO A 187 -12.70 -9.25 1.99
CA PRO A 187 -13.78 -8.77 1.16
C PRO A 187 -15.07 -9.60 1.33
N ILE A 188 -16.22 -8.93 1.19
CA ILE A 188 -17.52 -9.58 1.11
C ILE A 188 -17.82 -9.88 -0.36
N GLU A 189 -17.79 -11.16 -0.74
CA GLU A 189 -17.81 -11.61 -2.15
C GLU A 189 -18.99 -11.06 -2.96
N HIS A 190 -20.22 -11.13 -2.43
CA HIS A 190 -21.40 -10.64 -3.15
C HIS A 190 -21.37 -9.13 -3.43
N LEU A 191 -20.78 -8.33 -2.53
CA LEU A 191 -20.65 -6.88 -2.73
C LEU A 191 -19.57 -6.55 -3.76
N LEU A 192 -18.55 -7.40 -3.91
CA LEU A 192 -17.53 -7.21 -4.94
C LEU A 192 -18.07 -7.48 -6.36
N THR A 193 -18.96 -8.44 -6.50
CA THR A 193 -19.43 -8.88 -7.83
C THR A 193 -20.67 -8.13 -8.31
N GLU A 194 -21.51 -7.59 -7.42
CA GLU A 194 -22.81 -6.99 -7.75
C GLU A 194 -22.78 -5.99 -8.92
N ASN A 195 -21.78 -5.09 -8.93
CA ASN A 195 -21.64 -4.05 -9.94
C ASN A 195 -20.59 -4.36 -11.03
N ILE A 196 -20.02 -5.56 -11.03
CA ILE A 196 -18.87 -5.89 -11.89
C ILE A 196 -19.09 -7.16 -12.71
N GLN A 197 -19.50 -8.24 -12.06
CA GLN A 197 -19.55 -9.55 -12.68
C GLN A 197 -20.54 -9.56 -13.85
N HIS A 198 -20.06 -9.99 -15.02
CA HIS A 198 -20.79 -10.00 -16.29
C HIS A 198 -21.28 -8.63 -16.79
N LYS A 199 -20.78 -7.52 -16.22
CA LYS A 199 -21.15 -6.17 -16.63
C LYS A 199 -20.09 -5.52 -17.50
N LYS A 200 -20.48 -4.42 -18.15
CA LYS A 200 -19.58 -3.54 -18.92
C LYS A 200 -19.24 -2.33 -18.06
N VAL A 201 -17.99 -2.28 -17.62
CA VAL A 201 -17.51 -1.33 -16.61
C VAL A 201 -16.56 -0.33 -17.25
N LEU A 202 -16.71 0.94 -16.90
CA LEU A 202 -15.78 2.01 -17.29
C LEU A 202 -15.11 2.60 -16.05
N VAL A 203 -13.79 2.80 -16.13
CA VAL A 203 -13.03 3.52 -15.10
C VAL A 203 -12.45 4.77 -15.74
N THR A 204 -12.82 5.94 -15.23
CA THR A 204 -12.14 7.20 -15.61
C THR A 204 -10.92 7.42 -14.71
N GLY A 205 -9.86 8.04 -15.23
CA GLY A 205 -8.61 8.16 -14.49
C GLY A 205 -7.94 6.79 -14.30
N ALA A 206 -8.13 5.88 -15.27
CA ALA A 206 -7.73 4.48 -15.19
C ALA A 206 -6.22 4.28 -15.01
N GLY A 207 -5.39 5.26 -15.39
CA GLY A 207 -3.94 5.22 -15.19
C GLY A 207 -3.49 5.75 -13.83
N GLY A 208 -4.39 6.34 -13.02
CA GLY A 208 -4.09 6.87 -11.70
C GLY A 208 -3.87 5.77 -10.64
N SER A 209 -3.35 6.15 -9.45
CA SER A 209 -3.06 5.17 -8.39
C SER A 209 -4.28 4.34 -7.97
N ILE A 210 -5.45 4.97 -7.78
CA ILE A 210 -6.68 4.26 -7.41
C ILE A 210 -7.37 3.67 -8.66
N GLY A 211 -7.43 4.43 -9.76
CA GLY A 211 -8.06 3.97 -10.99
C GLY A 211 -7.42 2.70 -11.54
N SER A 212 -6.10 2.60 -11.53
CA SER A 212 -5.37 1.44 -12.03
C SER A 212 -5.55 0.20 -11.14
N GLU A 213 -5.71 0.37 -9.83
CA GLU A 213 -6.06 -0.73 -8.93
C GLU A 213 -7.51 -1.18 -9.11
N LEU A 214 -8.45 -0.24 -9.27
CA LEU A 214 -9.83 -0.57 -9.61
C LEU A 214 -9.87 -1.41 -10.89
N CYS A 215 -9.10 -1.03 -11.92
CA CYS A 215 -9.01 -1.81 -13.15
C CYS A 215 -8.43 -3.22 -12.93
N ARG A 216 -7.42 -3.39 -12.07
CA ARG A 216 -6.86 -4.71 -11.70
C ARG A 216 -7.86 -5.58 -10.97
N GLN A 217 -8.65 -5.02 -10.07
CA GLN A 217 -9.65 -5.80 -9.32
C GLN A 217 -10.84 -6.15 -10.22
N ILE A 218 -11.35 -5.18 -10.99
CA ILE A 218 -12.46 -5.40 -11.93
C ILE A 218 -12.13 -6.49 -12.96
N SER A 219 -10.89 -6.54 -13.46
CA SER A 219 -10.47 -7.57 -14.42
C SER A 219 -10.47 -9.00 -13.83
N ARG A 220 -10.31 -9.14 -12.51
CA ARG A 220 -10.33 -10.43 -11.79
C ARG A 220 -11.73 -10.83 -11.33
N LEU A 221 -12.65 -9.87 -11.25
CA LEU A 221 -14.02 -10.05 -10.76
C LEU A 221 -15.03 -10.43 -11.87
N GLY A 222 -14.55 -10.71 -13.08
CA GLY A 222 -15.36 -11.29 -14.16
C GLY A 222 -16.23 -10.29 -14.93
N ALA A 223 -15.77 -9.05 -15.12
CA ALA A 223 -16.42 -8.12 -16.05
C ALA A 223 -16.40 -8.64 -17.49
N ASN A 224 -17.46 -8.38 -18.27
CA ASN A 224 -17.51 -8.73 -19.69
C ASN A 224 -16.70 -7.75 -20.54
N THR A 225 -16.72 -6.47 -20.14
CA THR A 225 -15.96 -5.41 -20.81
C THR A 225 -15.42 -4.46 -19.75
N LEU A 226 -14.14 -4.12 -19.86
CA LEU A 226 -13.49 -3.09 -19.07
C LEU A 226 -12.97 -1.99 -19.99
N VAL A 227 -13.51 -0.78 -19.85
CA VAL A 227 -13.05 0.41 -20.57
C VAL A 227 -12.18 1.27 -19.65
N LEU A 228 -10.93 1.46 -20.05
CA LEU A 228 -9.96 2.32 -19.41
C LEU A 228 -10.06 3.71 -20.06
N TYR A 229 -10.60 4.69 -19.34
CA TYR A 229 -10.74 6.07 -19.85
C TYR A 229 -9.75 6.98 -19.12
N GLU A 230 -8.77 7.53 -19.84
CA GLU A 230 -7.66 8.27 -19.24
C GLU A 230 -7.20 9.39 -20.16
N GLN A 231 -6.78 10.53 -19.60
CA GLN A 231 -6.26 11.66 -20.36
C GLN A 231 -4.76 11.54 -20.61
N SER A 232 -4.03 10.95 -19.67
CA SER A 232 -2.59 10.72 -19.80
C SER A 232 -2.30 9.50 -20.68
N GLU A 233 -1.76 9.73 -21.87
CA GLU A 233 -1.32 8.67 -22.79
C GLU A 233 -0.37 7.67 -22.10
N LEU A 234 0.64 8.17 -21.39
CA LEU A 234 1.61 7.33 -20.71
C LEU A 234 0.96 6.46 -19.63
N ALA A 235 0.07 7.04 -18.82
CA ALA A 235 -0.59 6.30 -17.75
C ALA A 235 -1.54 5.24 -18.32
N LEU A 236 -2.29 5.59 -19.37
CA LEU A 236 -3.17 4.67 -20.10
C LEU A 236 -2.40 3.49 -20.70
N TYR A 237 -1.31 3.78 -21.41
CA TYR A 237 -0.44 2.75 -22.00
C TYR A 237 0.11 1.79 -20.94
N ALA A 238 0.56 2.32 -19.80
CA ALA A 238 1.13 1.52 -18.73
C ALA A 238 0.10 0.51 -18.16
N ILE A 239 -1.11 0.98 -17.82
CA ILE A 239 -2.13 0.11 -17.24
C ILE A 239 -2.71 -0.87 -18.29
N GLU A 240 -2.88 -0.43 -19.54
CA GLU A 240 -3.34 -1.32 -20.60
C GLU A 240 -2.36 -2.47 -20.81
N LYS A 241 -1.06 -2.15 -20.95
CA LYS A 241 0.00 -3.15 -21.16
C LYS A 241 0.05 -4.16 -20.02
N GLU A 242 -0.05 -3.69 -18.78
CA GLU A 242 -0.06 -4.55 -17.61
C GLU A 242 -1.25 -5.50 -17.60
N LEU A 243 -2.47 -4.99 -17.79
CA LEU A 243 -3.66 -5.84 -17.77
C LEU A 243 -3.65 -6.83 -18.93
N ARG A 244 -3.19 -6.44 -20.12
CA ARG A 244 -3.08 -7.35 -21.29
C ARG A 244 -2.19 -8.56 -21.02
N GLN A 245 -1.21 -8.47 -20.13
CA GLN A 245 -0.36 -9.59 -19.75
C GLN A 245 -1.04 -10.58 -18.79
N GLN A 246 -2.07 -10.12 -18.07
CA GLN A 246 -2.74 -10.87 -17.00
C GLN A 246 -4.17 -11.30 -17.36
N LEU A 247 -4.70 -10.83 -18.49
CA LEU A 247 -6.06 -11.08 -18.95
C LEU A 247 -6.34 -12.56 -19.24
N SER A 248 -7.46 -13.06 -18.75
CA SER A 248 -8.14 -14.25 -19.27
C SER A 248 -8.71 -13.98 -20.67
N SER A 249 -8.83 -15.01 -21.50
CA SER A 249 -9.25 -14.92 -22.91
C SER A 249 -10.64 -14.30 -23.16
N ASP A 250 -11.47 -14.16 -22.12
CA ASP A 250 -12.91 -13.96 -22.29
C ASP A 250 -13.39 -12.51 -21.98
N MET A 251 -12.53 -11.63 -21.44
CA MET A 251 -12.88 -10.23 -21.17
C MET A 251 -12.44 -9.30 -22.30
N THR A 252 -13.33 -8.39 -22.73
CA THR A 252 -12.97 -7.33 -23.67
C THR A 252 -12.33 -6.15 -22.92
N LEU A 253 -11.04 -5.87 -23.19
CA LEU A 253 -10.33 -4.71 -22.64
C LEU A 253 -10.15 -3.63 -23.71
N VAL A 254 -10.62 -2.41 -23.40
CA VAL A 254 -10.58 -1.25 -24.30
C VAL A 254 -9.86 -0.10 -23.62
N ALA A 255 -8.85 0.47 -24.28
CA ALA A 255 -8.17 1.68 -23.83
C ALA A 255 -8.65 2.89 -24.64
N ILE A 256 -9.15 3.93 -23.96
CA ILE A 256 -9.67 5.15 -24.57
C ILE A 256 -8.94 6.36 -23.99
N LEU A 257 -8.22 7.07 -24.86
CA LEU A 257 -7.61 8.35 -24.53
C LEU A 257 -8.69 9.44 -24.60
N GLY A 258 -8.96 10.12 -23.48
CA GLY A 258 -10.00 11.14 -23.43
C GLY A 258 -10.03 11.96 -22.14
N ASN A 259 -10.71 13.10 -22.19
CA ASN A 259 -10.89 14.01 -21.06
C ASN A 259 -12.35 13.95 -20.59
N VAL A 260 -12.57 13.77 -19.29
CA VAL A 260 -13.91 13.70 -18.68
C VAL A 260 -14.75 14.97 -18.87
N GLN A 261 -14.11 16.11 -19.19
CA GLN A 261 -14.78 17.35 -19.54
C GLN A 261 -15.48 17.28 -20.92
N ASP A 262 -15.06 16.37 -21.81
CA ASP A 262 -15.70 16.18 -23.12
C ASP A 262 -16.92 15.26 -23.00
N LYS A 263 -18.06 15.86 -22.62
CA LYS A 263 -19.35 15.17 -22.50
C LYS A 263 -19.73 14.41 -23.78
N ALA A 264 -19.49 15.00 -24.95
CA ALA A 264 -19.89 14.40 -26.22
C ALA A 264 -19.07 13.15 -26.53
N HIS A 265 -17.76 13.19 -26.28
CA HIS A 265 -16.91 12.04 -26.44
C HIS A 265 -17.25 10.92 -25.47
N ILE A 266 -17.31 11.20 -24.16
CA ILE A 266 -17.57 10.15 -23.17
C ILE A 266 -18.96 9.53 -23.35
N SER A 267 -19.97 10.33 -23.76
CA SER A 267 -21.30 9.82 -24.13
C SER A 267 -21.26 8.85 -25.31
N ARG A 268 -20.48 9.14 -26.37
CA ARG A 268 -20.29 8.18 -27.49
C ARG A 268 -19.66 6.87 -27.02
N ILE A 269 -18.73 6.92 -26.07
CA ILE A 269 -18.09 5.72 -25.50
C ILE A 269 -19.09 4.91 -24.67
N PHE A 270 -19.93 5.57 -23.88
CA PHE A 270 -21.02 4.90 -23.15
C PHE A 270 -21.94 4.13 -24.08
N GLN A 271 -22.34 4.72 -25.20
CA GLN A 271 -23.18 4.07 -26.22
C GLN A 271 -22.44 2.98 -26.97
N GLN A 272 -21.22 3.24 -27.43
CA GLN A 272 -20.45 2.29 -28.24
C GLN A 272 -20.18 0.98 -27.48
N TYR A 273 -19.84 1.08 -26.19
CA TYR A 273 -19.51 -0.09 -25.37
C TYR A 273 -20.65 -0.49 -24.43
N GLN A 274 -21.80 0.19 -24.46
CA GLN A 274 -23.00 -0.11 -23.68
C GLN A 274 -22.68 -0.23 -22.18
N ILE A 275 -22.00 0.78 -21.65
CA ILE A 275 -21.51 0.80 -20.26
C ILE A 275 -22.69 0.69 -19.28
N GLU A 276 -22.49 -0.01 -18.16
CA GLU A 276 -23.51 -0.20 -17.12
C GLU A 276 -23.06 0.35 -15.76
N THR A 277 -21.75 0.39 -15.52
CA THR A 277 -21.16 0.84 -14.26
C THR A 277 -19.95 1.72 -14.52
N ILE A 278 -19.90 2.86 -13.83
CA ILE A 278 -18.79 3.81 -13.90
C ILE A 278 -18.13 3.92 -12.54
N TYR A 279 -16.81 3.77 -12.50
CA TYR A 279 -15.97 4.22 -11.39
C TYR A 279 -15.22 5.50 -11.80
N HIS A 280 -15.57 6.62 -11.18
CA HIS A 280 -15.04 7.93 -11.51
C HIS A 280 -13.84 8.31 -10.62
N ALA A 281 -12.62 8.01 -11.08
CA ALA A 281 -11.36 8.28 -10.35
C ALA A 281 -10.51 9.40 -10.98
N ALA A 282 -10.95 10.02 -12.08
CA ALA A 282 -10.26 11.17 -12.68
C ALA A 282 -10.42 12.43 -11.82
N ALA A 283 -9.32 12.96 -11.28
CA ALA A 283 -9.29 14.22 -10.54
C ALA A 283 -7.86 14.77 -10.40
N TYR A 284 -7.73 16.07 -10.20
CA TYR A 284 -6.50 16.69 -9.69
C TYR A 284 -6.50 16.67 -8.17
N LYS A 285 -5.47 16.06 -7.58
CA LYS A 285 -5.38 15.79 -6.12
C LYS A 285 -4.28 16.56 -5.38
N HIS A 286 -3.34 17.18 -6.10
CA HIS A 286 -2.18 17.83 -5.48
C HIS A 286 -2.57 19.19 -4.91
N VAL A 287 -2.75 19.27 -3.59
CA VAL A 287 -3.22 20.49 -2.90
C VAL A 287 -2.45 21.75 -3.34
N PRO A 288 -1.09 21.80 -3.30
CA PRO A 288 -0.39 23.02 -3.71
C PRO A 288 -0.62 23.37 -5.18
N LEU A 289 -0.64 22.39 -6.08
CA LEU A 289 -0.82 22.66 -7.51
C LEU A 289 -2.23 23.18 -7.79
N VAL A 290 -3.25 22.58 -7.19
CA VAL A 290 -4.64 23.00 -7.38
C VAL A 290 -4.91 24.36 -6.75
N GLU A 291 -4.29 24.67 -5.61
CA GLU A 291 -4.42 25.99 -4.97
C GLU A 291 -3.91 27.13 -5.89
N HIS A 292 -2.80 26.89 -6.59
CA HIS A 292 -2.24 27.86 -7.55
C HIS A 292 -2.94 27.85 -8.92
N ASN A 293 -3.83 26.89 -9.17
CA ASN A 293 -4.52 26.70 -10.46
C ASN A 293 -6.01 26.41 -10.20
N ILE A 294 -6.70 27.34 -9.52
CA ILE A 294 -8.09 27.16 -9.10
C ILE A 294 -9.03 26.89 -10.28
N GLU A 295 -8.83 27.57 -11.40
CA GLU A 295 -9.62 27.39 -12.62
C GLU A 295 -9.50 25.93 -13.10
N GLN A 296 -8.28 25.40 -13.16
CA GLN A 296 -8.03 24.00 -13.55
C GLN A 296 -8.60 23.00 -12.53
N GLY A 297 -8.56 23.33 -11.24
CA GLY A 297 -9.19 22.54 -10.19
C GLY A 297 -10.71 22.45 -10.37
N ILE A 298 -11.35 23.59 -10.65
CA ILE A 298 -12.80 23.67 -10.87
C ILE A 298 -13.19 22.98 -12.18
N ASP A 299 -12.55 23.31 -13.30
CA ASP A 299 -12.82 22.69 -14.61
C ASP A 299 -12.72 21.17 -14.56
N ASN A 300 -11.62 20.66 -13.99
CA ASN A 300 -11.39 19.23 -13.97
C ASN A 300 -12.26 18.50 -12.92
N ASN A 301 -12.28 18.96 -11.67
CA ASN A 301 -12.93 18.22 -10.60
C ASN A 301 -14.44 18.47 -10.54
N ILE A 302 -14.91 19.70 -10.82
CA ILE A 302 -16.34 20.07 -10.78
C ILE A 302 -16.96 19.81 -12.15
N PHE A 303 -16.52 20.52 -13.19
CA PHE A 303 -17.15 20.43 -14.51
C PHE A 303 -16.88 19.10 -15.21
N GLY A 304 -15.71 18.48 -14.99
CA GLY A 304 -15.44 17.10 -15.43
C GLY A 304 -16.37 16.08 -14.78
N THR A 305 -16.61 16.17 -13.46
CA THR A 305 -17.59 15.31 -12.78
C THR A 305 -19.00 15.55 -13.32
N LEU A 306 -19.40 16.82 -13.47
CA LEU A 306 -20.73 17.18 -13.99
C LEU A 306 -20.96 16.64 -15.41
N ALA A 307 -19.99 16.83 -16.31
CA ALA A 307 -20.07 16.35 -17.69
C ALA A 307 -20.23 14.82 -17.74
N CYS A 308 -19.41 14.10 -16.98
CA CYS A 308 -19.45 12.64 -16.88
C CYS A 308 -20.79 12.15 -16.28
N ALA A 309 -21.24 12.76 -15.19
CA ALA A 309 -22.51 12.42 -14.53
C ALA A 309 -23.72 12.69 -15.42
N GLN A 310 -23.74 13.82 -16.13
CA GLN A 310 -24.83 14.14 -17.04
C GLN A 310 -24.84 13.19 -18.25
N ALA A 311 -23.67 12.85 -18.80
CA ALA A 311 -23.58 11.82 -19.84
C ALA A 311 -24.05 10.45 -19.34
N ALA A 312 -23.82 10.11 -18.06
CA ALA A 312 -24.29 8.87 -17.48
C ALA A 312 -25.83 8.83 -17.39
N ILE A 313 -26.45 9.94 -16.96
CA ILE A 313 -27.92 10.08 -16.93
C ILE A 313 -28.50 9.98 -18.35
N ASP A 314 -27.94 10.72 -19.30
CA ASP A 314 -28.42 10.76 -20.69
C ASP A 314 -28.35 9.39 -21.40
N ASN A 315 -27.53 8.47 -20.89
CA ASN A 315 -27.35 7.11 -21.42
C ASN A 315 -27.86 6.03 -20.45
N GLU A 316 -28.64 6.40 -19.43
CA GLU A 316 -29.29 5.48 -18.50
C GLU A 316 -28.31 4.49 -17.82
N ILE A 317 -27.09 4.95 -17.50
CA ILE A 317 -26.10 4.14 -16.79
C ILE A 317 -26.64 3.80 -15.40
N ALA A 318 -26.62 2.52 -15.02
CA ALA A 318 -27.23 2.07 -13.77
C ALA A 318 -26.48 2.55 -12.52
N THR A 319 -25.14 2.45 -12.51
CA THR A 319 -24.32 2.74 -11.31
C THR A 319 -23.19 3.71 -11.63
N PHE A 320 -23.05 4.76 -10.82
CA PHE A 320 -21.94 5.73 -10.88
C PHE A 320 -21.32 5.91 -9.50
N VAL A 321 -20.06 5.49 -9.35
CA VAL A 321 -19.29 5.59 -8.10
C VAL A 321 -18.21 6.65 -8.24
N LEU A 322 -18.30 7.73 -7.47
CA LEU A 322 -17.29 8.78 -7.37
C LEU A 322 -16.29 8.46 -6.26
N ILE A 323 -15.01 8.49 -6.62
CA ILE A 323 -13.92 8.42 -5.66
C ILE A 323 -13.74 9.83 -5.07
N SER A 324 -13.98 9.97 -3.76
CA SER A 324 -13.81 11.20 -2.99
C SER A 324 -12.69 11.06 -1.97
N THR A 325 -12.54 12.05 -1.07
CA THR A 325 -11.42 12.15 -0.12
C THR A 325 -11.90 12.75 1.20
N ASP A 326 -11.24 12.37 2.29
CA ASP A 326 -11.31 13.06 3.59
C ASP A 326 -11.17 14.58 3.49
N LYS A 327 -10.37 15.10 2.56
CA LYS A 327 -10.17 16.56 2.35
C LYS A 327 -11.42 17.29 1.87
N ALA A 328 -12.47 16.58 1.44
CA ALA A 328 -13.78 17.16 1.14
C ALA A 328 -14.57 17.53 2.42
N VAL A 329 -14.13 17.05 3.59
CA VAL A 329 -14.73 17.33 4.89
C VAL A 329 -14.20 18.65 5.45
N ARG A 330 -15.09 19.65 5.61
CA ARG A 330 -14.74 21.04 6.04
C ARG A 330 -13.45 21.53 5.38
N PRO A 331 -13.42 21.65 4.05
CA PRO A 331 -12.17 21.83 3.33
C PRO A 331 -11.45 23.12 3.72
N THR A 332 -10.12 23.09 3.72
CA THR A 332 -9.26 24.27 3.97
C THR A 332 -8.43 24.64 2.74
N ASN A 333 -8.67 23.95 1.62
CA ASN A 333 -7.96 24.13 0.35
C ASN A 333 -8.92 23.91 -0.83
N VAL A 334 -8.57 24.48 -1.99
CA VAL A 334 -9.37 24.42 -3.21
C VAL A 334 -9.59 22.98 -3.68
N MET A 335 -8.59 22.11 -3.56
CA MET A 335 -8.70 20.72 -3.98
C MET A 335 -9.82 20.00 -3.22
N GLY A 336 -9.83 20.11 -1.89
CA GLY A 336 -10.90 19.57 -1.04
C GLY A 336 -12.26 20.19 -1.35
N ALA A 337 -12.31 21.52 -1.54
CA ALA A 337 -13.54 22.24 -1.85
C ALA A 337 -14.17 21.79 -3.19
N THR A 338 -13.35 21.63 -4.23
CA THR A 338 -13.83 21.15 -5.54
C THR A 338 -14.31 19.70 -5.49
N LYS A 339 -13.67 18.83 -4.70
CA LYS A 339 -14.16 17.46 -4.47
C LYS A 339 -15.47 17.44 -3.69
N ARG A 340 -15.63 18.29 -2.67
CA ARG A 340 -16.90 18.43 -1.96
C ARG A 340 -18.01 18.94 -2.88
N PHE A 341 -17.71 19.90 -3.75
CA PHE A 341 -18.66 20.38 -4.75
C PHE A 341 -19.07 19.26 -5.72
N ALA A 342 -18.13 18.42 -6.16
CA ALA A 342 -18.43 17.25 -6.99
C ALA A 342 -19.40 16.28 -6.31
N GLU A 343 -19.28 16.06 -4.99
CA GLU A 343 -20.27 15.28 -4.23
C GLU A 343 -21.64 15.97 -4.25
N LEU A 344 -21.71 17.28 -4.03
CA LEU A 344 -22.96 18.05 -4.05
C LEU A 344 -23.66 17.96 -5.42
N ILE A 345 -22.91 17.97 -6.51
CA ILE A 345 -23.46 17.76 -7.87
C ILE A 345 -24.18 16.41 -7.94
N LEU A 346 -23.52 15.33 -7.51
CA LEU A 346 -24.10 13.99 -7.59
C LEU A 346 -25.30 13.82 -6.65
N GLN A 347 -25.27 14.42 -5.46
CA GLN A 347 -26.41 14.44 -4.54
C GLN A 347 -27.59 15.20 -5.15
N ALA A 348 -27.35 16.38 -5.70
CA ALA A 348 -28.39 17.20 -6.34
C ALA A 348 -29.00 16.51 -7.56
N LEU A 349 -28.18 15.83 -8.37
CA LEU A 349 -28.65 15.04 -9.51
C LEU A 349 -29.44 13.80 -9.06
N ALA A 350 -29.06 13.15 -7.97
CA ALA A 350 -29.83 12.02 -7.41
C ALA A 350 -31.23 12.42 -6.91
N GLU A 351 -31.48 13.69 -6.57
CA GLU A 351 -32.81 14.18 -6.16
C GLU A 351 -33.77 14.38 -7.35
N ILE A 352 -33.25 14.61 -8.57
CA ILE A 352 -34.06 15.00 -9.73
C ILE A 352 -34.25 13.87 -10.76
N GLN A 353 -33.55 12.75 -10.60
CA GLN A 353 -33.68 11.57 -11.44
C GLN A 353 -33.40 10.28 -10.66
N THR A 354 -33.90 9.15 -11.14
CA THR A 354 -33.78 7.84 -10.47
C THR A 354 -33.11 6.75 -11.33
N ASN A 355 -32.71 7.08 -12.56
CA ASN A 355 -32.17 6.13 -13.52
C ASN A 355 -30.73 5.73 -13.17
N THR A 356 -29.90 6.72 -12.82
CA THR A 356 -28.50 6.52 -12.43
C THR A 356 -28.34 6.62 -10.93
N ARG A 357 -27.80 5.55 -10.33
CA ARG A 357 -27.51 5.50 -8.91
C ARG A 357 -26.14 6.10 -8.63
N PHE A 358 -26.13 7.31 -8.08
CA PHE A 358 -24.90 7.98 -7.68
C PHE A 358 -24.46 7.58 -6.28
N THR A 359 -23.18 7.26 -6.13
CA THR A 359 -22.54 6.93 -4.86
C THR A 359 -21.21 7.64 -4.76
N MET A 360 -20.88 8.20 -3.60
CA MET A 360 -19.61 8.85 -3.32
C MET A 360 -18.91 8.09 -2.20
N VAL A 361 -17.61 7.82 -2.34
CA VAL A 361 -16.83 7.09 -1.33
C VAL A 361 -15.66 7.95 -0.87
N ARG A 362 -15.66 8.37 0.38
CA ARG A 362 -14.58 9.12 1.03
C ARG A 362 -13.64 8.16 1.76
N PHE A 363 -12.34 8.38 1.57
CA PHE A 363 -11.30 7.75 2.35
C PHE A 363 -10.10 8.68 2.48
N GLY A 364 -9.22 8.35 3.43
CA GLY A 364 -8.04 9.13 3.74
C GLY A 364 -6.87 8.86 2.79
N ASN A 365 -5.66 9.00 3.31
CA ASN A 365 -4.47 8.79 2.52
C ASN A 365 -4.30 7.31 2.16
N VAL A 366 -3.76 7.08 0.96
CA VAL A 366 -3.48 5.73 0.48
C VAL A 366 -1.98 5.56 0.25
N LEU A 367 -1.47 4.43 0.71
CA LEU A 367 -0.05 4.14 0.78
C LEU A 367 0.59 4.04 -0.60
N GLY A 368 1.80 4.60 -0.73
CA GLY A 368 2.57 4.54 -1.97
C GLY A 368 1.95 5.31 -3.15
N SER A 369 0.88 6.09 -2.93
CA SER A 369 0.28 6.87 -4.01
C SER A 369 1.24 7.95 -4.53
N SER A 370 1.13 8.28 -5.82
CA SER A 370 2.03 9.21 -6.51
C SER A 370 2.10 10.56 -5.78
N GLY A 371 3.33 11.03 -5.53
CA GLY A 371 3.61 12.31 -4.87
C GLY A 371 3.18 12.41 -3.41
N SER A 372 3.12 11.28 -2.70
CA SER A 372 2.87 11.23 -1.25
C SER A 372 4.17 11.39 -0.42
N VAL A 373 4.02 11.53 0.89
CA VAL A 373 5.13 11.75 1.83
C VAL A 373 6.13 10.58 1.89
N ILE A 374 5.67 9.36 1.62
CA ILE A 374 6.51 8.17 1.78
C ILE A 374 7.58 8.05 0.67
N PRO A 375 7.24 8.19 -0.64
CA PRO A 375 8.25 8.32 -1.69
C PRO A 375 9.28 9.41 -1.41
N LEU A 376 8.83 10.57 -0.90
CA LEU A 376 9.71 11.68 -0.53
C LEU A 376 10.70 11.27 0.57
N PHE A 377 10.22 10.61 1.63
CA PHE A 377 11.11 10.13 2.71
C PHE A 377 12.11 9.10 2.20
N ARG A 378 11.71 8.17 1.32
CA ARG A 378 12.65 7.21 0.71
C ARG A 378 13.74 7.91 -0.08
N GLU A 379 13.38 8.92 -0.87
CA GLU A 379 14.34 9.72 -1.63
C GLU A 379 15.30 10.49 -0.71
N GLN A 380 14.76 11.16 0.32
CA GLN A 380 15.54 11.91 1.30
C GLN A 380 16.50 11.02 2.08
N ILE A 381 16.04 9.86 2.56
CA ILE A 381 16.89 8.89 3.28
C ILE A 381 18.01 8.38 2.38
N LYS A 382 17.69 8.03 1.12
CA LYS A 382 18.68 7.59 0.13
C LYS A 382 19.70 8.68 -0.20
N ALA A 383 19.31 9.94 -0.15
CA ALA A 383 20.18 11.10 -0.36
C ALA A 383 21.03 11.47 0.88
N GLY A 384 20.81 10.82 2.04
CA GLY A 384 21.52 11.10 3.29
C GLY A 384 20.82 12.13 4.20
N GLY A 385 19.58 12.50 3.90
CA GLY A 385 18.79 13.47 4.66
C GLY A 385 19.03 14.94 4.29
N PRO A 386 18.42 15.89 5.04
CA PRO A 386 17.47 15.64 6.13
C PRO A 386 16.11 15.14 5.63
N VAL A 387 15.39 14.42 6.49
CA VAL A 387 13.99 14.04 6.26
C VAL A 387 13.09 15.20 6.72
N THR A 388 12.20 15.68 5.86
CA THR A 388 11.40 16.88 6.13
C THR A 388 9.99 16.54 6.61
N VAL A 389 9.66 16.83 7.87
CA VAL A 389 8.31 16.68 8.44
C VAL A 389 7.67 18.06 8.54
N THR A 390 6.40 18.20 8.18
CA THR A 390 5.75 19.52 8.20
C THR A 390 5.48 20.02 9.62
N ASP A 391 4.95 19.17 10.50
CA ASP A 391 4.69 19.51 11.91
C ASP A 391 4.85 18.26 12.81
N PRO A 392 5.40 18.39 14.03
CA PRO A 392 5.58 17.25 14.95
C PRO A 392 4.27 16.56 15.37
N ASN A 393 3.14 17.26 15.33
CA ASN A 393 1.84 16.76 15.76
C ASN A 393 0.98 16.28 14.58
N ILE A 394 1.50 16.31 13.35
CA ILE A 394 0.71 15.96 12.17
C ILE A 394 0.42 14.46 12.13
N ILE A 395 -0.87 14.13 12.01
CA ILE A 395 -1.35 12.75 11.90
C ILE A 395 -2.09 12.53 10.58
N ARG A 396 -1.97 11.33 10.03
CA ARG A 396 -2.70 10.93 8.83
C ARG A 396 -3.23 9.51 8.99
N TYR A 397 -4.39 9.27 8.40
CA TYR A 397 -4.97 7.95 8.28
C TYR A 397 -4.49 7.29 7.00
N PHE A 398 -4.13 6.01 7.07
CA PHE A 398 -3.56 5.29 5.93
C PHE A 398 -4.24 3.96 5.69
N MET A 399 -4.45 3.66 4.40
CA MET A 399 -4.97 2.39 3.91
C MET A 399 -4.13 1.94 2.70
N THR A 400 -4.08 0.64 2.39
CA THR A 400 -3.41 0.18 1.16
C THR A 400 -4.25 0.53 -0.08
N ILE A 401 -3.61 0.65 -1.24
CA ILE A 401 -4.33 0.87 -2.51
C ILE A 401 -5.32 -0.27 -2.81
N PRO A 402 -4.94 -1.56 -2.68
CA PRO A 402 -5.87 -2.67 -2.88
C PRO A 402 -7.06 -2.67 -1.90
N GLU A 403 -6.82 -2.39 -0.61
CA GLU A 403 -7.88 -2.31 0.41
C GLU A 403 -8.87 -1.18 0.07
N ALA A 404 -8.37 0.01 -0.27
CA ALA A 404 -9.22 1.15 -0.63
C ALA A 404 -10.07 0.86 -1.87
N ALA A 405 -9.48 0.31 -2.93
CA ALA A 405 -10.22 -0.04 -4.15
C ALA A 405 -11.29 -1.12 -3.90
N SER A 406 -10.97 -2.14 -3.10
CA SER A 406 -11.92 -3.19 -2.71
C SER A 406 -13.11 -2.63 -1.92
N LEU A 407 -12.85 -1.75 -0.95
CA LEU A 407 -13.91 -1.11 -0.17
C LEU A 407 -14.75 -0.13 -1.02
N VAL A 408 -14.15 0.55 -2.00
CA VAL A 408 -14.87 1.41 -2.96
C VAL A 408 -15.85 0.59 -3.81
N ILE A 409 -15.42 -0.57 -4.32
CA ILE A 409 -16.29 -1.47 -5.08
C ILE A 409 -17.48 -1.90 -4.23
N GLN A 410 -17.21 -2.37 -3.00
CA GLN A 410 -18.24 -2.83 -2.08
C GLN A 410 -19.20 -1.71 -1.66
N ALA A 411 -18.70 -0.49 -1.44
CA ALA A 411 -19.53 0.68 -1.16
C ALA A 411 -20.47 1.01 -2.33
N GLY A 412 -19.97 0.92 -3.57
CA GLY A 412 -20.79 1.13 -4.78
C GLY A 412 -21.95 0.13 -4.90
N ALA A 413 -21.75 -1.12 -4.45
CA ALA A 413 -22.80 -2.14 -4.42
C ALA A 413 -23.94 -1.77 -3.46
N MET A 414 -23.60 -1.23 -2.28
CA MET A 414 -24.57 -0.86 -1.25
C MET A 414 -25.30 0.48 -1.48
N GLY A 415 -24.90 1.27 -2.47
CA GLY A 415 -25.52 2.57 -2.76
C GLY A 415 -27.01 2.44 -3.08
N GLN A 416 -27.80 3.39 -2.63
CA GLN A 416 -29.23 3.59 -2.92
C GLN A 416 -29.47 4.85 -3.78
N GLY A 417 -28.52 5.77 -3.80
CA GLY A 417 -28.54 6.98 -4.64
C GLY A 417 -28.35 8.24 -3.81
N GLY A 418 -27.35 9.06 -4.18
CA GLY A 418 -26.96 10.26 -3.43
C GLY A 418 -26.15 9.98 -2.16
N ASP A 419 -25.70 8.73 -1.98
CA ASP A 419 -25.04 8.28 -0.76
C ASP A 419 -23.59 8.72 -0.67
N VAL A 420 -23.20 9.16 0.53
CA VAL A 420 -21.82 9.44 0.88
C VAL A 420 -21.36 8.37 1.85
N PHE A 421 -20.53 7.44 1.37
CA PHE A 421 -19.87 6.46 2.21
C PHE A 421 -18.52 6.98 2.72
N VAL A 422 -18.17 6.58 3.94
CA VAL A 422 -16.90 6.88 4.59
C VAL A 422 -16.26 5.57 5.01
N LEU A 423 -15.04 5.34 4.55
CA LEU A 423 -14.29 4.15 4.93
C LEU A 423 -13.69 4.32 6.32
N ASP A 424 -13.80 3.28 7.15
CA ASP A 424 -13.10 3.22 8.42
C ASP A 424 -11.60 3.04 8.15
N MET A 425 -10.85 4.12 8.46
CA MET A 425 -9.42 4.18 8.25
C MET A 425 -8.60 3.71 9.46
N GLY A 426 -9.20 3.08 10.47
CA GLY A 426 -8.50 2.59 11.64
C GLY A 426 -7.76 3.69 12.40
N GLU A 427 -6.68 3.32 13.08
CA GLU A 427 -5.91 4.23 13.92
C GLU A 427 -5.08 5.22 13.09
N PRO A 428 -5.04 6.51 13.48
CA PRO A 428 -4.19 7.50 12.83
C PRO A 428 -2.71 7.26 13.12
N VAL A 429 -1.85 7.63 12.17
CA VAL A 429 -0.40 7.52 12.31
C VAL A 429 0.24 8.91 12.31
N LYS A 430 1.11 9.13 13.30
CA LYS A 430 1.98 10.32 13.35
C LYS A 430 3.05 10.25 12.27
N ILE A 431 3.17 11.30 11.48
CA ILE A 431 4.12 11.33 10.36
C ILE A 431 5.58 11.32 10.87
N ILE A 432 5.84 11.90 12.04
CA ILE A 432 7.15 11.82 12.68
C ILE A 432 7.53 10.38 13.05
N ASP A 433 6.59 9.59 13.59
CA ASP A 433 6.86 8.21 13.95
C ASP A 433 7.11 7.37 12.69
N LEU A 434 6.35 7.63 11.62
CA LEU A 434 6.62 7.02 10.31
C LEU A 434 8.02 7.35 9.79
N ALA A 435 8.44 8.62 9.85
CA ALA A 435 9.77 9.05 9.42
C ALA A 435 10.88 8.34 10.19
N LYS A 436 10.78 8.28 11.52
CA LYS A 436 11.74 7.59 12.40
C LYS A 436 11.87 6.11 12.05
N ARG A 437 10.74 5.43 11.88
CA ARG A 437 10.70 4.01 11.54
C ARG A 437 11.36 3.73 10.19
N MET A 438 11.13 4.59 9.21
CA MET A 438 11.79 4.48 7.90
C MET A 438 13.30 4.69 8.01
N ILE A 439 13.77 5.68 8.78
CA ILE A 439 15.21 5.91 9.02
C ILE A 439 15.86 4.65 9.64
N HIS A 440 15.26 4.13 10.72
CA HIS A 440 15.78 2.97 11.44
C HIS A 440 15.83 1.70 10.59
N LEU A 441 14.76 1.39 9.87
CA LEU A 441 14.71 0.19 9.04
C LEU A 441 15.58 0.29 7.78
N SER A 442 15.90 1.52 7.36
CA SER A 442 16.95 1.74 6.36
C SER A 442 18.37 1.60 6.92
N GLY A 443 18.55 1.26 8.21
CA GLY A 443 19.83 1.02 8.84
C GLY A 443 20.55 2.28 9.33
N TYR A 444 19.85 3.42 9.36
CA TYR A 444 20.37 4.70 9.81
C TYR A 444 19.84 5.03 11.21
N ARG A 445 20.58 5.84 11.97
CA ARG A 445 20.15 6.37 13.26
C ARG A 445 19.62 7.80 13.10
N GLU A 446 18.52 8.11 13.77
CA GLU A 446 18.02 9.48 13.88
C GLU A 446 19.08 10.37 14.57
N LYS A 447 19.34 11.53 13.96
CA LYS A 447 20.21 12.57 14.52
C LYS A 447 19.38 13.51 15.39
N ILE A 448 19.62 13.43 16.70
CA ILE A 448 19.00 14.26 17.73
C ILE A 448 20.07 15.25 18.23
N ALA A 449 19.94 16.54 17.90
CA ALA A 449 20.85 17.60 18.33
C ALA A 449 22.35 17.24 18.12
N ASP A 450 23.19 17.33 19.16
CA ASP A 450 24.64 17.04 19.14
C ASP A 450 24.99 15.53 19.11
N SER A 451 24.02 14.65 18.84
CA SER A 451 24.29 13.20 18.71
C SER A 451 24.99 12.83 17.39
N ASP A 452 25.78 11.75 17.43
CA ASP A 452 26.40 11.10 16.26
C ASP A 452 25.38 10.32 15.40
N GLY A 453 24.17 10.84 15.23
CA GLY A 453 23.15 10.23 14.36
C GLY A 453 23.42 10.49 12.88
N ASP A 454 22.86 9.64 12.03
CA ASP A 454 23.16 9.63 10.60
C ASP A 454 22.24 10.57 9.81
N ILE A 455 20.94 10.62 10.16
CA ILE A 455 19.92 11.39 9.43
C ILE A 455 19.14 12.30 10.37
N GLU A 456 19.12 13.60 10.07
CA GLU A 456 18.32 14.60 10.78
C GLU A 456 16.87 14.65 10.28
N ILE A 457 15.93 14.89 11.20
CA ILE A 457 14.54 15.24 10.88
C ILE A 457 14.37 16.75 11.06
N THR A 458 13.99 17.45 9.99
CA THR A 458 13.76 18.91 10.02
C THR A 458 12.27 19.24 9.90
N TYR A 459 11.84 20.26 10.64
CA TYR A 459 10.46 20.74 10.59
C TYR A 459 10.33 21.91 9.60
N THR A 460 9.51 21.73 8.56
CA THR A 460 9.34 22.76 7.51
C THR A 460 8.17 23.70 7.77
N GLY A 461 7.34 23.42 8.77
CA GLY A 461 6.05 24.08 8.97
C GLY A 461 4.95 23.50 8.07
N LEU A 462 3.70 23.77 8.43
CA LEU A 462 2.53 23.41 7.64
C LEU A 462 2.48 24.23 6.35
N ARG A 463 2.11 23.56 5.25
CA ARG A 463 1.87 24.24 3.97
C ARG A 463 0.53 24.96 4.00
N PRO A 464 0.32 26.01 3.19
CA PRO A 464 -0.98 26.67 3.07
C PRO A 464 -2.11 25.66 2.77
N GLY A 465 -3.19 25.73 3.55
CA GLY A 465 -4.36 24.84 3.41
C GLY A 465 -4.18 23.42 3.95
N GLU A 466 -3.02 23.06 4.51
CA GLU A 466 -2.76 21.77 5.13
C GLU A 466 -3.24 21.70 6.58
N LYS A 467 -3.94 20.62 6.95
CA LYS A 467 -4.46 20.41 8.31
C LYS A 467 -3.49 19.59 9.19
N LEU A 468 -3.50 19.83 10.49
CA LEU A 468 -2.79 19.00 11.48
C LEU A 468 -3.40 17.59 11.56
N TYR A 469 -4.73 17.53 11.57
CA TYR A 469 -5.52 16.30 11.56
C TYR A 469 -6.58 16.38 10.46
N GLU A 470 -6.73 15.30 9.71
CA GLU A 470 -7.83 15.17 8.75
C GLU A 470 -9.07 14.65 9.48
N GLU A 471 -10.24 15.15 9.09
CA GLU A 471 -11.52 14.76 9.64
C GLU A 471 -12.21 13.83 8.64
N LEU A 472 -12.84 12.75 9.11
CA LEU A 472 -13.53 11.81 8.22
C LEU A 472 -15.01 12.16 8.00
N LEU A 473 -15.59 13.05 8.83
CA LEU A 473 -17.03 13.37 8.85
C LEU A 473 -17.29 14.87 9.01
N ILE A 474 -18.25 15.42 8.24
CA ILE A 474 -18.72 16.81 8.40
C ILE A 474 -19.77 16.88 9.52
N GLY A 475 -20.75 15.98 9.52
CA GLY A 475 -21.75 15.87 10.60
C GLY A 475 -21.40 14.82 11.65
N GLU A 476 -22.22 14.75 12.71
CA GLU A 476 -22.14 13.69 13.72
C GLU A 476 -22.94 12.43 13.34
N LYS A 477 -23.83 12.53 12.36
CA LYS A 477 -24.75 11.45 11.98
C LYS A 477 -24.13 10.53 10.94
N VAL A 478 -23.69 9.37 11.41
CA VAL A 478 -23.33 8.22 10.59
C VAL A 478 -24.24 7.05 10.89
N THR A 479 -24.58 6.31 9.83
CA THR A 479 -25.31 5.05 9.93
C THR A 479 -24.40 3.90 9.51
N HIS A 480 -24.49 2.78 10.24
CA HIS A 480 -23.76 1.56 9.88
C HIS A 480 -24.37 0.94 8.62
N THR A 481 -23.50 0.36 7.79
CA THR A 481 -23.92 -0.40 6.59
C THR A 481 -23.84 -1.90 6.85
N ALA A 482 -24.14 -2.71 5.83
CA ALA A 482 -23.92 -4.15 5.89
C ALA A 482 -22.43 -4.52 6.05
N HIS A 483 -21.51 -3.61 5.73
CA HIS A 483 -20.07 -3.80 5.85
C HIS A 483 -19.50 -3.02 7.03
N GLN A 484 -18.80 -3.70 7.95
CA GLN A 484 -18.32 -3.11 9.21
C GLN A 484 -17.41 -1.88 9.03
N LYS A 485 -16.63 -1.86 7.94
CA LYS A 485 -15.65 -0.80 7.62
C LYS A 485 -16.17 0.27 6.67
N ILE A 486 -17.46 0.25 6.35
CA ILE A 486 -18.09 1.24 5.48
C ILE A 486 -19.25 1.85 6.26
N LEU A 487 -19.17 3.14 6.51
CA LEU A 487 -20.20 3.93 7.17
C LEU A 487 -20.91 4.80 6.13
N ARG A 488 -22.19 5.09 6.32
CA ARG A 488 -22.94 6.04 5.49
C ARG A 488 -23.09 7.36 6.26
N ALA A 489 -22.60 8.45 5.67
CA ALA A 489 -22.68 9.78 6.22
C ALA A 489 -23.96 10.47 5.76
N GLU A 490 -24.68 11.09 6.71
CA GLU A 490 -25.81 11.96 6.41
C GLU A 490 -25.31 13.38 6.22
N GLU A 491 -25.20 13.79 4.96
CA GLU A 491 -24.65 15.10 4.57
C GLU A 491 -25.75 16.03 4.06
N ARG A 492 -25.58 17.34 4.30
CA ARG A 492 -26.47 18.35 3.73
C ARG A 492 -26.40 18.32 2.20
N VAL A 493 -27.56 18.30 1.56
CA VAL A 493 -27.72 18.38 0.11
C VAL A 493 -28.08 19.81 -0.30
N VAL A 494 -27.53 20.27 -1.42
CA VAL A 494 -27.90 21.53 -2.08
C VAL A 494 -28.77 21.20 -3.28
N ARG A 495 -29.97 21.77 -3.38
CA ARG A 495 -30.89 21.48 -4.48
C ARG A 495 -30.32 21.89 -5.83
N TRP A 496 -30.62 21.11 -6.86
CA TRP A 496 -30.13 21.37 -8.23
C TRP A 496 -30.44 22.77 -8.75
N GLN A 497 -31.62 23.33 -8.46
CA GLN A 497 -31.99 24.67 -8.91
C GLN A 497 -31.03 25.75 -8.38
N GLN A 498 -30.59 25.63 -7.13
CA GLN A 498 -29.62 26.55 -6.55
C GLN A 498 -28.21 26.24 -7.05
N LEU A 499 -27.82 24.97 -7.07
CA LEU A 499 -26.49 24.54 -7.48
C LEU A 499 -26.17 24.91 -8.94
N SER A 500 -27.15 24.80 -9.84
CA SER A 500 -27.01 25.15 -11.26
C SER A 500 -26.78 26.65 -11.48
N GLN A 501 -27.31 27.53 -10.63
CA GLN A 501 -27.02 28.96 -10.68
C GLN A 501 -25.55 29.24 -10.32
N TYR A 502 -25.04 28.58 -9.28
CA TYR A 502 -23.62 28.67 -8.90
C TYR A 502 -22.70 28.15 -10.00
N LEU A 503 -23.06 27.04 -10.65
CA LEU A 503 -22.31 26.49 -11.78
C LEU A 503 -22.22 27.49 -12.94
N LEU A 504 -23.32 28.16 -13.30
CA LEU A 504 -23.31 29.21 -14.33
C LEU A 504 -22.42 30.40 -13.95
N GLN A 505 -22.48 30.84 -12.70
CA GLN A 505 -21.62 31.91 -12.19
C GLN A 505 -20.13 31.51 -12.19
N MET A 506 -19.82 30.26 -11.85
CA MET A 506 -18.46 29.72 -11.92
C MET A 506 -17.94 29.68 -13.36
N GLN A 507 -18.75 29.24 -14.33
CA GLN A 507 -18.36 29.26 -15.75
C GLN A 507 -18.05 30.69 -16.23
N GLN A 508 -18.89 31.65 -15.84
CA GLN A 508 -18.65 33.06 -16.18
C GLN A 508 -17.35 33.57 -15.55
N ALA A 509 -17.12 33.30 -14.27
CA ALA A 509 -15.90 33.71 -13.57
C ALA A 509 -14.63 33.07 -14.16
N ILE A 510 -14.70 31.83 -14.66
CA ILE A 510 -13.59 31.20 -15.39
C ILE A 510 -13.34 31.92 -16.72
N ALA A 511 -14.39 32.23 -17.49
CA ALA A 511 -14.26 32.97 -18.74
C ALA A 511 -13.66 34.38 -18.54
N ASP A 512 -14.01 35.02 -17.44
CA ASP A 512 -13.51 36.36 -17.07
C ASP A 512 -12.14 36.32 -16.37
N ASN A 513 -11.58 35.13 -16.10
CA ASN A 513 -10.37 34.92 -15.30
C ASN A 513 -10.44 35.57 -13.89
N ASP A 514 -11.62 35.56 -13.27
CA ASP A 514 -11.86 36.11 -11.93
C ASP A 514 -11.71 35.05 -10.83
N SER A 515 -10.45 34.73 -10.49
CA SER A 515 -10.15 33.77 -9.43
C SER A 515 -10.75 34.17 -8.08
N LYS A 516 -10.88 35.48 -7.77
CA LYS A 516 -11.46 35.95 -6.50
C LYS A 516 -12.93 35.58 -6.40
N GLN A 517 -13.67 35.72 -7.49
CA GLN A 517 -15.05 35.30 -7.57
C GLN A 517 -15.18 33.78 -7.40
N LEU A 518 -14.27 32.99 -7.99
CA LEU A 518 -14.25 31.53 -7.81
C LEU A 518 -14.06 31.12 -6.34
N TYR A 519 -13.15 31.78 -5.61
CA TYR A 519 -12.98 31.54 -4.18
C TYR A 519 -14.24 31.87 -3.37
N ARG A 520 -14.94 32.97 -3.70
CA ARG A 520 -16.21 33.34 -3.03
C ARG A 520 -17.31 32.32 -3.31
N LEU A 521 -17.50 31.95 -4.57
CA LEU A 521 -18.53 30.98 -4.97
C LEU A 521 -18.30 29.61 -4.31
N LEU A 522 -17.05 29.15 -4.21
CA LEU A 522 -16.71 27.95 -3.46
C LEU A 522 -17.06 28.09 -1.97
N ALA A 523 -16.75 29.24 -1.35
CA ALA A 523 -17.03 29.48 0.08
C ALA A 523 -18.53 29.59 0.40
N GLU A 524 -19.34 30.08 -0.55
CA GLU A 524 -20.79 30.16 -0.38
C GLU A 524 -21.47 28.79 -0.48
N VAL A 525 -21.00 27.92 -1.38
CA VAL A 525 -21.62 26.62 -1.63
C VAL A 525 -21.10 25.53 -0.70
N VAL A 526 -19.79 25.53 -0.45
CA VAL A 526 -19.13 24.44 0.27
C VAL A 526 -19.08 24.75 1.76
N GLU A 527 -19.95 24.08 2.52
CA GLU A 527 -20.04 24.24 3.96
C GLU A 527 -18.70 23.97 4.67
N GLY A 528 -18.29 24.91 5.52
CA GLY A 528 -17.04 24.84 6.26
C GLY A 528 -15.79 25.14 5.44
N TYR A 529 -15.91 25.57 4.17
CA TYR A 529 -14.75 26.01 3.40
C TYR A 529 -14.20 27.34 3.92
N GLN A 530 -12.95 27.32 4.37
CA GLN A 530 -12.22 28.53 4.80
C GLN A 530 -10.95 28.66 3.96
N PRO A 531 -10.94 29.52 2.91
CA PRO A 531 -9.74 29.72 2.11
C PRO A 531 -8.63 30.38 2.94
N VAL A 532 -7.44 29.80 2.88
CA VAL A 532 -6.26 30.31 3.61
C VAL A 532 -5.60 31.42 2.80
N GLY A 533 -5.39 32.60 3.40
CA GLY A 533 -4.59 33.68 2.79
C GLY A 533 -5.33 34.59 1.81
N ILE A 534 -6.64 34.46 1.66
CA ILE A 534 -7.46 35.34 0.80
C ILE A 534 -8.45 36.09 1.68
N PRO A 535 -8.41 37.44 1.72
CA PRO A 535 -9.39 38.22 2.47
C PRO A 535 -10.76 38.13 1.76
N LEU A 536 -11.60 37.21 2.24
CA LEU A 536 -13.04 37.26 1.99
C LEU A 536 -13.59 38.49 2.74
N SER A 537 -14.50 39.25 2.12
CA SER A 537 -15.14 40.41 2.74
C SER A 537 -15.85 40.01 4.04
N HIS A 538 -15.91 40.93 5.01
CA HIS A 538 -16.44 40.70 6.37
C HIS A 538 -17.86 40.10 6.41
N GLU A 539 -18.67 40.27 5.37
CA GLU A 539 -20.05 39.78 5.27
C GLU A 539 -20.18 38.23 5.24
N ILE A 540 -19.16 37.49 4.80
CA ILE A 540 -19.24 36.00 4.73
C ILE A 540 -18.99 35.35 6.10
N LYS A 541 -18.24 36.02 6.99
CA LYS A 541 -17.99 35.50 8.35
C LYS A 541 -19.25 35.46 9.20
N GLU A 542 -20.17 36.40 9.01
CA GLU A 542 -21.39 36.46 9.82
C GLU A 542 -22.36 35.31 9.47
N ASN A 543 -22.60 35.02 8.19
CA ASN A 543 -23.52 33.95 7.75
C ASN A 543 -23.07 32.51 8.10
N SER A 544 -21.78 32.29 8.34
CA SER A 544 -21.26 30.99 8.79
C SER A 544 -21.32 30.83 10.32
N SER A 545 -21.46 31.93 11.07
CA SER A 545 -21.55 31.92 12.54
C SER A 545 -22.98 32.01 13.10
N THR A 546 -23.96 32.54 12.35
CA THR A 546 -25.34 32.72 12.84
C THR A 546 -26.17 31.43 12.92
N VAL A 547 -25.73 30.30 12.35
CA VAL A 547 -26.48 29.03 12.41
C VAL A 547 -26.11 28.18 13.64
N VAL A 548 -25.02 28.52 14.37
CA VAL A 548 -24.51 27.68 15.49
C VAL A 548 -25.07 28.11 16.85
N THR A 549 -25.83 29.21 16.96
CA THR A 549 -26.21 29.81 18.27
C THR A 549 -27.70 29.79 18.63
N GLU A 550 -28.55 29.03 17.94
CA GLU A 550 -29.93 28.82 18.40
C GLU A 550 -30.34 27.33 18.40
N LYS A 551 -29.99 26.64 19.49
CA LYS A 551 -30.87 25.79 20.31
C LYS A 551 -30.04 24.88 21.22
N VAL A 552 -29.70 25.43 22.39
CA VAL A 552 -29.42 24.64 23.60
C VAL A 552 -30.32 25.21 24.69
N LEU A 553 -31.42 24.51 24.93
CA LEU A 553 -32.03 24.31 26.25
C LEU A 553 -32.46 22.85 26.33
#